data_AF-A0A2G0E6S3-F1
#
_entry.id   AF-A0A2G0E6S3-F1
#
_cell.length_a   1.000
_cell.length_b   1.000
_cell.length_c   1.000
_cell.angle_alpha   90.00
_cell.angle_beta   90.00
_cell.angle_gamma   90.00
#
_symmetry.space_group_name_H-M   'P 1'
#
loop_
_entity.id
_entity.type
_entity.pdbx_description
1 polymer ?
#
loop_
_entity_poly.entity_id
_entity_poly.type
_entity_poly.pdbx_seq_one_letter_code
_entity_poly.pdbx_strand_id
1 'polypeptide(L)'
;LFSSYHDAVYQENNVIRSDQTESIQQRLASDDITYTGKISSESKQGYYLSAEQTNLSTSLANYRKAGKSGLLESGVFLDGDVLTKSLSSSEAEKNVIDPDKISSSLEDFLANKDNILFGNEYVYTKNFSHLEEEPLEIQASQEYEGIPFNDDTAKIVLSLEKNKNDYRIMNNMQKHIAN
;
A
#
# COMPACT_ATOMS: atom_id res chain seq x y z
N LEU A 1 28.86 -6.48 10.72
CA LEU A 1 27.86 -7.34 10.05
C LEU A 1 28.16 -7.58 8.56
N PHE A 2 29.42 -7.43 8.11
CA PHE A 2 29.81 -7.58 6.70
C PHE A 2 30.51 -8.92 6.37
N SER A 3 30.64 -9.85 7.33
CA SER A 3 31.28 -11.15 7.09
C SER A 3 30.32 -12.24 6.62
N SER A 4 29.01 -12.05 6.74
CA SER A 4 27.99 -13.05 6.37
C SER A 4 27.62 -13.04 4.88
N TYR A 5 28.03 -12.01 4.12
CA TYR A 5 27.67 -11.88 2.71
C TYR A 5 28.52 -12.76 1.78
N HIS A 6 29.74 -13.13 2.20
CA HIS A 6 30.59 -14.00 1.38
C HIS A 6 30.19 -15.47 1.43
N ASP A 7 29.56 -15.94 2.51
CA ASP A 7 29.13 -17.33 2.63
C ASP A 7 27.82 -17.62 1.85
N ALA A 8 26.97 -16.61 1.65
CA ALA A 8 25.72 -16.76 0.90
C ALA A 8 25.95 -16.98 -0.61
N VAL A 9 26.96 -16.31 -1.20
CA VAL A 9 27.29 -16.44 -2.63
C VAL A 9 27.78 -17.84 -3.00
N TYR A 10 28.38 -18.58 -2.05
CA TYR A 10 28.80 -19.96 -2.26
C TYR A 10 27.73 -21.00 -1.89
N GLN A 11 26.69 -20.63 -1.14
CA GLN A 11 25.57 -21.51 -0.81
C GLN A 11 24.45 -21.51 -1.86
N GLU A 12 24.19 -20.39 -2.56
CA GLU A 12 23.14 -20.35 -3.60
C GLU A 12 23.45 -21.25 -4.82
N ASN A 13 24.72 -21.51 -5.12
CA ASN A 13 25.10 -22.46 -6.17
C ASN A 13 25.09 -23.93 -5.73
N ASN A 14 24.83 -24.24 -4.45
CA ASN A 14 24.92 -25.59 -3.90
C ASN A 14 23.56 -26.25 -3.56
N VAL A 15 22.44 -25.62 -3.90
CA VAL A 15 21.10 -26.22 -3.75
C VAL A 15 20.37 -26.33 -5.09
N ILE A 16 21.08 -26.72 -6.16
CA ILE A 16 20.45 -27.53 -7.20
C ILE A 16 20.68 -28.98 -6.78
N ARG A 17 19.91 -29.46 -5.80
CA ARG A 17 19.79 -30.92 -5.62
C ARG A 17 19.03 -31.43 -6.85
N SER A 18 19.75 -32.05 -7.76
CA SER A 18 19.25 -32.67 -9.00
C SER A 18 18.36 -33.90 -8.78
N ASP A 19 17.78 -34.05 -7.58
CA ASP A 19 17.01 -35.23 -7.19
C ASP A 19 15.50 -34.97 -7.20
N GLN A 20 15.06 -33.76 -7.59
CA GLN A 20 13.65 -33.48 -7.90
C GLN A 20 13.36 -33.99 -9.32
N THR A 21 12.92 -35.24 -9.43
CA THR A 21 12.56 -35.87 -10.73
C THR A 21 11.35 -35.23 -11.40
N GLU A 22 10.51 -34.51 -10.65
CA GLU A 22 9.26 -33.92 -11.13
C GLU A 22 9.28 -32.39 -11.04
N SER A 23 8.86 -31.74 -12.12
CA SER A 23 8.68 -30.29 -12.21
C SER A 23 7.56 -29.77 -11.30
N ILE A 24 7.60 -28.47 -10.95
CA ILE A 24 6.52 -27.84 -10.17
C ILE A 24 5.15 -27.99 -10.85
N GLN A 25 5.11 -27.94 -12.19
CA GLN A 25 3.89 -28.15 -12.96
C GLN A 25 3.33 -29.57 -12.78
N GLN A 26 4.18 -30.59 -12.76
CA GLN A 26 3.76 -31.98 -12.54
C GLN A 26 3.22 -32.18 -11.12
N ARG A 27 3.89 -31.58 -10.12
CA ARG A 27 3.45 -31.64 -8.73
C ARG A 27 2.08 -30.98 -8.53
N LEU A 28 1.90 -29.76 -9.06
CA LEU A 28 0.62 -29.06 -9.02
C LEU A 28 -0.50 -29.89 -9.68
N ALA A 29 -0.22 -30.50 -10.83
CA ALA A 29 -1.19 -31.35 -11.53
C ALA A 29 -1.53 -32.64 -10.76
N SER A 30 -0.56 -33.26 -10.08
CA SER A 30 -0.80 -34.45 -9.24
C SER A 30 -1.68 -34.15 -8.04
N ASP A 31 -1.67 -32.90 -7.56
CA ASP A 31 -2.48 -32.45 -6.43
C ASP A 31 -3.82 -31.84 -6.89
N ASP A 32 -4.20 -32.01 -8.16
CA ASP A 32 -5.39 -31.41 -8.79
C ASP A 32 -5.44 -29.86 -8.68
N ILE A 33 -4.28 -29.22 -8.54
CA ILE A 33 -4.15 -27.76 -8.47
C ILE A 33 -4.03 -27.20 -9.88
N THR A 34 -5.01 -26.37 -10.25
CA THR A 34 -4.97 -25.63 -11.52
C THR A 34 -4.39 -24.24 -11.31
N TYR A 35 -3.64 -23.76 -12.30
CA TYR A 35 -3.13 -22.39 -12.34
C TYR A 35 -3.35 -21.81 -13.74
N THR A 36 -3.35 -20.49 -13.84
CA THR A 36 -3.43 -19.78 -15.11
C THR A 36 -2.10 -19.09 -15.40
N GLY A 37 -1.74 -18.96 -16.67
CA GLY A 37 -0.48 -18.34 -17.10
C GLY A 37 0.68 -19.32 -17.23
N LYS A 38 1.91 -18.78 -17.27
CA LYS A 38 3.15 -19.55 -17.40
C LYS A 38 4.04 -19.30 -16.19
N ILE A 39 4.54 -20.37 -15.58
CA ILE A 39 5.59 -20.28 -14.57
C ILE A 39 6.89 -19.98 -15.32
N SER A 40 7.54 -18.85 -15.00
CA SER A 40 8.80 -18.47 -15.62
C SER A 40 9.94 -19.38 -15.14
N SER A 41 10.85 -19.73 -16.05
CA SER A 41 12.13 -20.40 -15.73
C SER A 41 13.31 -19.42 -15.62
N GLU A 42 13.04 -18.11 -15.71
CA GLU A 42 14.08 -17.08 -15.59
C GLU A 42 14.53 -16.93 -14.14
N SER A 43 15.85 -16.93 -13.93
CA SER A 43 16.45 -16.50 -12.67
C SER A 43 16.56 -14.98 -12.65
N LYS A 44 16.02 -14.34 -11.61
CA LYS A 44 16.08 -12.89 -11.41
C LYS A 44 16.87 -12.57 -10.15
N GLN A 45 17.58 -11.46 -10.16
CA GLN A 45 18.24 -10.92 -8.98
C GLN A 45 17.31 -9.92 -8.29
N GLY A 46 17.38 -9.89 -6.97
CA GLY A 46 16.70 -8.91 -6.13
C GLY A 46 17.66 -8.36 -5.08
N TYR A 47 17.20 -7.38 -4.32
CA TYR A 47 17.96 -6.77 -3.24
C TYR A 47 17.04 -6.56 -2.04
N TYR A 48 17.63 -6.56 -0.84
CA TYR A 48 16.93 -6.16 0.36
C TYR A 48 16.94 -4.64 0.47
N LEU A 49 15.77 -4.09 0.75
CA LEU A 49 15.59 -2.67 1.04
C LEU A 49 15.46 -2.45 2.54
N SER A 50 15.95 -1.30 2.99
CA SER A 50 15.65 -0.73 4.29
C SER A 50 15.11 0.67 4.10
N ALA A 51 14.13 1.02 4.93
CA ALA A 51 13.57 2.36 5.02
C ALA A 51 13.22 2.63 6.49
N GLU A 52 13.08 3.90 6.83
CA GLU A 52 12.65 4.35 8.16
C GLU A 52 11.23 4.89 8.10
N GLN A 53 10.50 4.79 9.21
CA GLN A 53 9.19 5.45 9.33
C GLN A 53 9.39 6.97 9.23
N THR A 54 8.56 7.59 8.40
CA THR A 54 8.58 9.03 8.23
C THR A 54 7.96 9.69 9.44
N ASN A 55 8.62 10.74 9.95
CA ASN A 55 8.06 11.59 10.99
C ASN A 55 6.92 12.45 10.43
N LEU A 56 5.70 11.88 10.35
CA LEU A 56 4.52 12.54 9.81
C LEU A 56 4.11 13.79 10.60
N SER A 57 4.45 13.86 11.89
CA SER A 57 4.26 15.07 12.70
C SER A 57 5.03 16.26 12.16
N THR A 58 6.29 16.05 11.79
CA THR A 58 7.15 17.09 11.20
C THR A 58 6.65 17.49 9.81
N SER A 59 6.29 16.51 8.99
CA SER A 59 5.74 16.75 7.64
C SER A 59 4.43 17.54 7.68
N LEU A 60 3.52 17.20 8.60
CA LEU A 60 2.26 17.93 8.82
C LEU A 60 2.50 19.36 9.31
N ALA A 61 3.44 19.55 10.25
CA ALA A 61 3.79 20.88 10.74
C ALA A 61 4.34 21.77 9.61
N ASN A 62 5.17 21.21 8.73
CA ASN A 62 5.70 21.93 7.57
C ASN A 62 4.61 22.27 6.55
N TYR A 63 3.70 21.34 6.28
CA TYR A 63 2.51 21.58 5.45
C TYR A 63 1.71 22.79 5.97
N ARG A 64 1.43 22.84 7.28
CA ARG A 64 0.64 23.92 7.91
C ARG A 64 1.39 25.25 7.92
N LYS A 65 2.70 25.25 8.20
CA LYS A 65 3.54 26.47 8.16
C LYS A 65 3.58 27.11 6.77
N ALA A 66 3.45 26.33 5.71
CA ALA A 66 3.39 26.83 4.34
C ALA A 66 2.06 27.54 4.01
N GLY A 67 1.11 27.63 4.95
CA GLY A 67 -0.17 28.31 4.76
C GLY A 67 -1.13 27.57 3.85
N LYS A 68 -0.96 26.26 3.67
CA LYS A 68 -1.85 25.42 2.87
C LYS A 68 -3.16 25.15 3.60
N SER A 69 -4.26 25.17 2.87
CA SER A 69 -5.62 24.94 3.37
C SER A 69 -6.18 23.64 2.80
N GLY A 70 -6.87 22.84 3.60
CA GLY A 70 -7.47 21.58 3.15
C GLY A 70 -7.73 20.60 4.30
N LEU A 71 -7.88 19.31 3.99
CA LEU A 71 -8.20 18.29 5.00
C LEU A 71 -7.12 18.18 6.07
N LEU A 72 -5.86 18.45 5.72
CA LEU A 72 -4.73 18.38 6.65
C LEU A 72 -4.60 19.59 7.59
N GLU A 73 -5.40 20.65 7.39
CA GLU A 73 -5.36 21.84 8.24
C GLU A 73 -5.81 21.54 9.68
N SER A 74 -6.87 20.72 9.85
CA SER A 74 -7.48 20.43 11.15
C SER A 74 -8.12 19.05 11.20
N GLY A 75 -8.49 18.57 12.40
CA GLY A 75 -9.10 17.24 12.57
C GLY A 75 -8.16 16.08 12.30
N VAL A 76 -6.84 16.33 12.36
CA VAL A 76 -5.79 15.32 12.24
C VAL A 76 -5.30 14.93 13.62
N PHE A 77 -5.26 13.64 13.90
CA PHE A 77 -4.69 13.01 15.08
C PHE A 77 -3.41 12.27 14.70
N LEU A 78 -2.41 12.28 15.57
CA LEU A 78 -1.14 11.59 15.38
C LEU A 78 -0.89 10.66 16.56
N ASP A 79 -0.61 9.39 16.28
CA ASP A 79 -0.19 8.38 17.25
C ASP A 79 1.10 7.71 16.75
N GLY A 80 2.24 8.12 17.32
CA GLY A 80 3.55 7.77 16.78
C GLY A 80 3.71 8.22 15.33
N ASP A 81 3.97 7.26 14.44
CA ASP A 81 4.15 7.46 13.00
C ASP A 81 2.86 7.26 12.19
N VAL A 82 1.71 7.22 12.87
CA VAL A 82 0.39 7.09 12.23
C VAL A 82 -0.33 8.42 12.23
N LEU A 83 -0.70 8.90 11.05
CA LEU A 83 -1.55 10.07 10.86
C LEU A 83 -2.97 9.62 10.57
N THR A 84 -3.94 10.11 11.34
CA THR A 84 -5.36 9.83 11.14
C THR A 84 -6.13 11.13 10.94
N LYS A 85 -6.88 11.26 9.86
CA LYS A 85 -7.77 12.40 9.59
C LYS A 85 -9.20 11.92 9.50
N SER A 86 -10.00 12.32 10.49
CA SER A 86 -11.45 12.16 10.46
C SER A 86 -12.10 13.33 9.75
N LEU A 87 -12.96 13.02 8.78
CA LEU A 87 -13.65 14.01 7.97
C LEU A 87 -14.97 14.37 8.66
N SER A 88 -15.23 15.67 8.77
CA SER A 88 -16.56 16.18 9.13
C SER A 88 -17.56 15.86 8.01
N SER A 89 -18.87 15.94 8.31
CA SER A 89 -19.91 15.63 7.32
C SER A 89 -19.77 16.45 6.03
N SER A 90 -19.40 17.73 6.12
CA SER A 90 -19.23 18.61 4.94
C SER A 90 -17.94 18.33 4.16
N GLU A 91 -16.89 17.80 4.81
CA GLU A 91 -15.69 17.30 4.13
C GLU A 91 -15.99 15.98 3.43
N ALA A 92 -16.68 15.05 4.09
CA ALA A 92 -17.06 13.74 3.55
C ALA A 92 -17.98 13.86 2.33
N GLU A 93 -18.90 14.84 2.30
CA GLU A 93 -19.74 15.13 1.13
C GLU A 93 -18.95 15.58 -0.11
N LYS A 94 -17.75 16.14 0.08
CA LYS A 94 -16.88 16.61 -1.01
C LYS A 94 -15.82 15.59 -1.42
N ASN A 95 -15.57 14.59 -0.58
CA ASN A 95 -14.53 13.60 -0.78
C ASN A 95 -15.18 12.23 -0.88
N VAL A 96 -15.53 11.86 -2.12
CA VAL A 96 -16.26 10.64 -2.45
C VAL A 96 -15.49 9.78 -3.43
N ILE A 97 -15.73 8.47 -3.39
CA ILE A 97 -15.24 7.49 -4.34
C ILE A 97 -16.41 7.02 -5.20
N ASP A 98 -16.26 7.12 -6.53
CA ASP A 98 -17.18 6.54 -7.50
C ASP A 98 -17.02 5.01 -7.51
N PRO A 99 -18.07 4.22 -7.18
CA PRO A 99 -18.01 2.76 -7.17
C PRO A 99 -17.62 2.13 -8.51
N ASP A 100 -17.93 2.80 -9.64
CA ASP A 100 -17.60 2.31 -10.98
C ASP A 100 -16.19 2.71 -11.41
N LYS A 101 -15.55 3.63 -10.67
CA LYS A 101 -14.23 4.21 -10.98
C LYS A 101 -13.35 4.35 -9.74
N ILE A 102 -13.32 3.30 -8.91
CA ILE A 102 -12.60 3.30 -7.63
C ILE A 102 -11.14 3.70 -7.81
N SER A 103 -10.42 3.08 -8.74
CA SER A 103 -8.98 3.34 -8.93
C SER A 103 -8.69 4.81 -9.23
N SER A 104 -9.38 5.40 -10.21
CA SER A 104 -9.13 6.80 -10.59
C SER A 104 -9.63 7.79 -9.55
N SER A 105 -10.78 7.51 -8.91
CA SER A 105 -11.30 8.37 -7.83
C SER A 105 -10.35 8.41 -6.63
N LEU A 106 -9.77 7.24 -6.30
CA LEU A 106 -8.77 7.14 -5.25
C LEU A 106 -7.48 7.86 -5.66
N GLU A 107 -7.00 7.66 -6.89
CA GLU A 107 -5.81 8.35 -7.41
C GLU A 107 -5.97 9.87 -7.35
N ASP A 108 -7.11 10.41 -7.76
CA ASP A 108 -7.41 11.85 -7.66
C ASP A 108 -7.39 12.33 -6.20
N PHE A 109 -7.97 11.55 -5.27
CA PHE A 109 -7.96 11.86 -3.84
C PHE A 109 -6.55 11.86 -3.25
N LEU A 110 -5.74 10.86 -3.59
CA LEU A 110 -4.36 10.71 -3.13
C LEU A 110 -3.44 11.78 -3.73
N ALA A 111 -3.62 12.13 -4.99
CA ALA A 111 -2.78 13.10 -5.69
C ALA A 111 -2.99 14.53 -5.18
N ASN A 112 -4.13 14.80 -4.54
CA ASN A 112 -4.37 16.06 -3.87
C ASN A 112 -3.51 16.18 -2.60
N LYS A 113 -2.48 17.02 -2.69
CA LYS A 113 -1.54 17.31 -1.60
C LYS A 113 -2.17 17.92 -0.34
N ASP A 114 -3.39 18.42 -0.45
CA ASP A 114 -4.14 18.99 0.67
C ASP A 114 -5.05 17.96 1.36
N ASN A 115 -5.17 16.76 0.77
CA ASN A 115 -5.87 15.61 1.32
C ASN A 115 -4.92 14.67 2.07
N ILE A 116 -3.80 14.31 1.44
CA ILE A 116 -2.87 13.27 1.90
C ILE A 116 -1.43 13.74 1.71
N LEU A 117 -0.58 13.51 2.72
CA LEU A 117 0.87 13.76 2.59
C LEU A 117 1.47 12.67 1.70
N PHE A 118 2.35 13.02 0.76
CA PHE A 118 3.03 12.02 -0.09
C PHE A 118 2.08 11.09 -0.89
N GLY A 119 0.82 11.48 -1.13
CA GLY A 119 -0.19 10.56 -1.67
C GLY A 119 0.14 10.00 -3.07
N ASN A 120 0.94 10.70 -3.86
CA ASN A 120 1.43 10.22 -5.17
C ASN A 120 2.33 8.98 -5.08
N GLU A 121 2.80 8.60 -3.89
CA GLU A 121 3.66 7.42 -3.71
C GLU A 121 2.85 6.15 -3.44
N TYR A 122 1.52 6.26 -3.36
CA TYR A 122 0.62 5.16 -3.02
C TYR A 122 -0.22 4.74 -4.22
N VAL A 123 -0.44 3.44 -4.35
CA VAL A 123 -1.27 2.86 -5.40
C VAL A 123 -2.40 2.01 -4.82
N TYR A 124 -3.55 2.03 -5.49
CA TYR A 124 -4.72 1.26 -5.08
C TYR A 124 -4.39 -0.23 -4.94
N THR A 125 -4.70 -0.81 -3.78
CA THR A 125 -4.47 -2.24 -3.52
C THR A 125 -5.80 -2.97 -3.30
N LYS A 126 -6.42 -3.37 -4.42
CA LYS A 126 -7.75 -4.01 -4.43
C LYS A 126 -7.86 -5.22 -3.50
N ASN A 127 -6.83 -6.05 -3.43
CA ASN A 127 -6.86 -7.29 -2.63
C ASN A 127 -6.88 -7.04 -1.12
N PHE A 128 -6.58 -5.83 -0.67
CA PHE A 128 -6.67 -5.41 0.74
C PHE A 128 -7.83 -4.44 0.98
N SER A 129 -8.72 -4.29 0.00
CA SER A 129 -9.92 -3.44 0.13
C SER A 129 -11.15 -4.31 0.36
N HIS A 130 -12.05 -3.82 1.21
CA HIS A 130 -13.27 -4.51 1.62
C HIS A 130 -14.47 -3.62 1.28
N LEU A 131 -15.17 -3.92 0.18
CA LEU A 131 -16.29 -3.10 -0.31
C LEU A 131 -17.64 -3.84 -0.33
N GLU A 132 -17.64 -5.12 0.06
CA GLU A 132 -18.82 -5.99 0.04
C GLU A 132 -19.50 -6.10 1.41
N GLU A 133 -18.73 -5.96 2.49
CA GLU A 133 -19.19 -6.09 3.87
C GLU A 133 -18.67 -4.92 4.72
N GLU A 134 -19.45 -4.50 5.72
CA GLU A 134 -19.06 -3.45 6.65
C GLU A 134 -18.01 -3.96 7.68
N PRO A 135 -17.00 -3.14 8.04
CA PRO A 135 -16.77 -1.77 7.59
C PRO A 135 -16.22 -1.70 6.15
N LEU A 136 -16.74 -0.75 5.36
CA LEU A 136 -16.24 -0.51 4.01
C LEU A 136 -14.87 0.19 4.06
N GLU A 137 -13.87 -0.42 3.43
CA GLU A 137 -12.50 0.06 3.42
C GLU A 137 -11.84 -0.02 2.04
N ILE A 138 -11.10 1.02 1.69
CA ILE A 138 -10.18 1.03 0.55
C ILE A 138 -8.76 1.19 1.07
N GLN A 139 -7.86 0.33 0.61
CA GLN A 139 -6.43 0.42 0.92
C GLN A 139 -5.63 0.86 -0.31
N ALA A 140 -4.65 1.74 -0.07
CA ALA A 140 -3.55 2.02 -0.99
C ALA A 140 -2.22 1.72 -0.29
N SER A 141 -1.24 1.22 -1.03
CA SER A 141 0.07 0.84 -0.50
C SER A 141 1.15 1.65 -1.17
N GLN A 142 2.18 2.06 -0.44
CA GLN A 142 3.32 2.76 -1.02
C GLN A 142 4.01 1.81 -2.00
N GLU A 143 4.53 2.33 -3.12
CA GLU A 143 5.23 1.53 -4.12
C GLU A 143 6.69 1.89 -4.26
N TYR A 144 7.48 0.91 -4.67
CA TYR A 144 8.87 1.10 -5.07
C TYR A 144 9.14 0.31 -6.35
N GLU A 145 9.64 1.00 -7.37
CA GLU A 145 9.86 0.44 -8.72
C GLU A 145 8.61 -0.26 -9.31
N GLY A 146 7.42 0.27 -9.03
CA GLY A 146 6.14 -0.30 -9.48
C GLY A 146 5.70 -1.54 -8.72
N ILE A 147 6.36 -1.87 -7.60
CA ILE A 147 6.00 -2.97 -6.71
C ILE A 147 5.44 -2.38 -5.41
N PRO A 148 4.15 -2.59 -5.08
CA PRO A 148 3.59 -2.12 -3.82
C PRO A 148 4.13 -2.92 -2.64
N PHE A 149 4.36 -2.24 -1.50
CA PHE A 149 4.66 -2.90 -0.24
C PHE A 149 3.41 -3.58 0.31
N ASN A 150 3.46 -4.90 0.46
CA ASN A 150 2.36 -5.70 1.00
C ASN A 150 2.51 -5.90 2.52
N ASP A 151 2.59 -4.80 3.27
CA ASP A 151 2.70 -4.82 4.74
C ASP A 151 1.99 -3.64 5.43
N ASP A 152 2.00 -3.64 6.75
CA ASP A 152 1.31 -2.65 7.59
C ASP A 152 2.13 -1.38 7.88
N THR A 153 3.31 -1.25 7.28
CA THR A 153 4.28 -0.18 7.57
C THR A 153 4.16 1.01 6.62
N ALA A 154 3.64 0.81 5.40
CA ALA A 154 3.61 1.82 4.34
C ALA A 154 2.28 1.77 3.56
N LYS A 155 1.21 2.24 4.19
CA LYS A 155 -0.15 2.17 3.63
C LYS A 155 -1.05 3.34 4.02
N ILE A 156 -2.07 3.54 3.22
CA ILE A 156 -3.23 4.38 3.50
C ILE A 156 -4.47 3.51 3.55
N VAL A 157 -5.29 3.69 4.58
CA VAL A 157 -6.60 3.03 4.71
C VAL A 157 -7.67 4.11 4.78
N LEU A 158 -8.63 4.07 3.87
CA LEU A 158 -9.81 4.92 3.85
C LEU A 158 -10.99 4.12 4.41
N SER A 159 -11.60 4.60 5.49
CA SER A 159 -12.88 4.09 5.96
C SER A 159 -14.01 4.85 5.26
N LEU A 160 -14.99 4.11 4.76
CA LEU A 160 -16.03 4.62 3.89
C LEU A 160 -17.41 4.43 4.51
N GLU A 161 -18.35 5.28 4.09
CA GLU A 161 -19.78 5.08 4.30
C GLU A 161 -20.49 5.03 2.94
N LYS A 162 -21.34 4.03 2.74
CA LYS A 162 -22.13 3.93 1.51
C LYS A 162 -23.25 4.97 1.52
N ASN A 163 -23.25 5.81 0.49
CA ASN A 163 -24.34 6.70 0.15
C ASN A 163 -24.93 6.29 -1.20
N LYS A 164 -26.12 6.80 -1.57
CA LYS A 164 -26.97 6.27 -2.66
C LYS A 164 -26.21 5.86 -3.93
N ASN A 165 -25.27 6.71 -4.38
CA ASN A 165 -24.54 6.53 -5.63
C ASN A 165 -23.01 6.54 -5.45
N ASP A 166 -22.52 6.74 -4.23
CA ASP A 166 -21.10 6.98 -3.96
C ASP A 166 -20.67 6.43 -2.60
N TYR A 167 -19.36 6.29 -2.40
CA TYR A 167 -18.79 6.03 -1.09
C TYR A 167 -18.20 7.32 -0.54
N ARG A 168 -18.64 7.75 0.64
CA ARG A 168 -18.10 8.93 1.33
C ARG A 168 -16.89 8.52 2.15
N ILE A 169 -15.80 9.28 2.05
CA ILE A 169 -14.62 9.06 2.88
C ILE A 169 -14.91 9.65 4.26
N MET A 170 -14.92 8.80 5.29
CA MET A 170 -15.20 9.20 6.67
C MET A 170 -13.92 9.43 7.45
N ASN A 171 -12.91 8.61 7.16
CA ASN A 171 -11.62 8.67 7.84
C ASN A 171 -10.52 8.21 6.89
N ASN A 172 -9.32 8.77 7.03
CA ASN A 172 -8.12 8.21 6.44
C ASN A 172 -7.06 8.00 7.52
N MET A 173 -6.39 6.85 7.46
CA MET A 173 -5.21 6.53 8.26
C MET A 173 -4.02 6.36 7.31
N GLN A 174 -2.89 6.96 7.65
CA GLN A 174 -1.69 6.99 6.84
C GLN A 174 -0.47 6.57 7.66
N LYS A 175 0.34 5.71 7.06
CA LYS A 175 1.73 5.42 7.43
C LYS A 175 2.62 5.54 6.21
N HIS A 176 3.85 6.01 6.39
CA HIS A 176 4.76 6.31 5.29
C HIS A 176 6.18 5.96 5.68
N ILE A 177 6.92 5.31 4.78
CA ILE A 177 8.35 5.05 4.95
C ILE A 177 9.16 5.90 3.97
N ALA A 178 10.34 6.31 4.39
CA ALA A 178 11.27 7.07 3.56
C ALA A 178 12.72 6.67 3.90
N ASN A 179 13.66 7.16 3.08
CA ASN A 179 15.10 7.00 3.29
C ASN A 179 15.75 8.37 3.49
#